data_AF-A0A7H8NFL0-F1
#
_entry.id   AF-A0A7H8NFL0-F1
#
_cell.length_a   1.000
_cell.length_b   1.000
_cell.length_c   1.000
_cell.angle_alpha   90.00
_cell.angle_beta   90.00
_cell.angle_gamma   90.00
#
_symmetry.space_group_name_H-M   'P 1'
#
loop_
_entity.id
_entity.type
_entity.pdbx_description
1 polymer ?
#
loop_
_entity_poly.entity_id
_entity_poly.type
_entity_poly.pdbx_seq_one_letter_code
_entity_poly.pdbx_strand_id
1 'polypeptide(L)'
;MNEDVNEELTTGELITIGELAGRTRLSAKALRLYGDRGLLSPAHVDPRTGFRRYGPDQVERARRIALLRAAGMPLARVAEVLDADDARSTRLLDAYWRERRAEHAARRAAVAYARHVLTGDGPAPYAIAERGVPEQKVVCVRRHVGAAELPGFLAEATEVLFDHLRQAGACLSGPVFATYHGLVGEDSDGLVEVCVPTRSPVEPGPRIAVRVEPAHREAYTALARRDTGYAAMAAAHDAVGAWPQARGHVRGGPSREVYHPNWATASSPDERVADVACPFTPAPRVAGAPAAGRAEPRPAAGDGRVPDGRG
;
A
#
# COMPACT_ATOMS: atom_id res chain seq x y z
N MET A 1 -48.58 17.42 -32.54
CA MET A 1 -48.70 18.73 -31.88
C MET A 1 -48.91 18.38 -30.43
N ASN A 2 -47.80 18.36 -29.68
CA ASN A 2 -47.71 17.71 -28.37
C ASN A 2 -48.25 18.67 -27.32
N GLU A 3 -49.45 18.36 -26.85
CA GLU A 3 -50.02 18.94 -25.63
C GLU A 3 -49.16 18.51 -24.44
N ASP A 4 -48.48 19.48 -23.84
CA ASP A 4 -48.60 19.80 -22.40
C ASP A 4 -48.86 18.65 -21.43
N VAL A 5 -47.90 17.73 -21.28
CA VAL A 5 -47.85 16.78 -20.13
C VAL A 5 -46.72 17.12 -19.15
N ASN A 6 -46.28 18.39 -19.08
CA ASN A 6 -45.20 18.80 -18.16
C ASN A 6 -45.55 20.00 -17.26
N GLU A 7 -46.81 20.43 -17.23
CA GLU A 7 -47.34 21.36 -16.23
C GLU A 7 -48.22 20.56 -15.25
N GLU A 8 -47.70 20.31 -14.04
CA GLU A 8 -48.41 19.93 -12.78
C GLU A 8 -47.69 18.84 -11.95
N LEU A 9 -46.42 19.08 -11.58
CA LEU A 9 -46.03 18.71 -10.21
C LEU A 9 -46.69 19.76 -9.31
N THR A 10 -47.87 19.43 -8.77
CA THR A 10 -48.65 20.37 -7.95
C THR A 10 -47.76 20.99 -6.85
N THR A 11 -47.80 22.31 -6.72
CA THR A 11 -47.07 23.11 -5.71
C THR A 11 -47.30 22.64 -4.25
N GLY A 12 -48.27 21.75 -4.03
CA GLY A 12 -48.56 21.08 -2.75
C GLY A 12 -47.60 19.94 -2.34
N GLU A 13 -46.77 19.41 -3.25
CA GLU A 13 -45.79 18.36 -2.91
C GLU A 13 -44.38 18.90 -2.62
N LEU A 14 -44.09 20.14 -2.99
CA LEU A 14 -42.78 20.75 -2.79
C LEU A 14 -42.63 21.28 -1.36
N ILE A 15 -41.61 20.79 -0.65
CA ILE A 15 -41.34 21.15 0.74
C ILE A 15 -40.28 22.25 0.84
N THR A 16 -40.35 23.01 1.93
CA THR A 16 -39.37 24.03 2.28
C THR A 16 -38.04 23.42 2.71
N ILE A 17 -36.97 24.21 2.71
CA ILE A 17 -35.66 23.78 3.23
C ILE A 17 -35.70 23.37 4.71
N GLY A 18 -36.60 23.97 5.51
CA GLY A 18 -36.77 23.64 6.92
C GLY A 18 -37.41 22.26 7.11
N GLU A 19 -38.45 21.96 6.34
CA GLU A 19 -39.06 20.62 6.32
C GLU A 19 -38.10 19.57 5.78
N LEU A 20 -37.34 19.88 4.73
CA LEU A 20 -36.31 18.99 4.21
C LEU A 20 -35.23 18.71 5.26
N ALA A 21 -34.78 19.73 6.00
CA ALA A 21 -33.84 19.57 7.10
C ALA A 21 -34.39 18.62 8.18
N GLY A 22 -35.65 18.83 8.60
CA GLY A 22 -36.33 17.98 9.57
C GLY A 22 -36.45 16.51 9.14
N ARG A 23 -36.58 16.25 7.83
CA ARG A 23 -36.73 14.89 7.26
C ARG A 23 -35.42 14.16 6.97
N THR A 24 -34.28 14.86 6.91
CA THR A 24 -33.01 14.32 6.37
C THR A 24 -31.85 14.37 7.35
N ARG A 25 -32.04 14.95 8.55
CA ARG A 25 -30.98 15.22 9.54
C ARG A 25 -29.85 16.11 9.02
N LEU A 26 -30.06 16.80 7.91
CA LEU A 26 -29.15 17.81 7.38
C LEU A 26 -29.57 19.17 7.89
N SER A 27 -28.61 20.03 8.25
CA SER A 27 -28.93 21.41 8.59
C SER A 27 -29.36 22.18 7.33
N ALA A 28 -30.22 23.19 7.49
CA ALA A 28 -30.56 24.10 6.39
C ALA A 28 -29.31 24.76 5.77
N LYS A 29 -28.26 24.99 6.57
CA LYS A 29 -26.96 25.48 6.06
C LYS A 29 -26.28 24.46 5.14
N ALA A 30 -26.28 23.17 5.51
CA ALA A 30 -25.74 22.11 4.67
C ALA A 30 -26.54 21.96 3.37
N LEU A 31 -27.88 22.01 3.43
CA LEU A 31 -28.74 21.94 2.26
C LEU A 31 -28.51 23.10 1.28
N ARG A 32 -28.32 24.33 1.77
CA ARG A 32 -27.92 25.48 0.93
C ARG A 32 -26.59 25.22 0.25
N LEU A 33 -25.59 24.80 1.03
CA LEU A 33 -24.25 24.48 0.53
C LEU A 33 -24.26 23.39 -0.55
N TYR A 34 -25.11 22.38 -0.40
CA TYR A 34 -25.26 21.31 -1.39
C TYR A 34 -25.97 21.79 -2.64
N GLY A 35 -26.97 22.66 -2.52
CA GLY A 35 -27.57 23.32 -3.67
C GLY A 35 -26.59 24.20 -4.43
N ASP A 36 -25.79 24.99 -3.71
CA ASP A 36 -24.81 25.92 -4.32
C ASP A 36 -23.67 25.16 -5.04
N ARG A 37 -23.41 23.91 -4.64
CA ARG A 37 -22.43 23.02 -5.27
C ARG A 37 -23.04 22.06 -6.31
N GLY A 38 -24.32 22.22 -6.63
CA GLY A 38 -25.03 21.35 -7.58
C GLY A 38 -25.27 19.92 -7.07
N LEU A 39 -24.91 19.59 -5.84
CA LEU A 39 -25.11 18.26 -5.25
C LEU A 39 -26.59 18.00 -4.94
N LEU A 40 -27.35 19.05 -4.59
CA LEU A 40 -28.79 18.99 -4.33
C LEU A 40 -29.44 20.32 -4.72
N SER A 41 -29.49 20.59 -6.03
CA SER A 41 -30.14 21.79 -6.57
C SER A 41 -31.62 21.82 -6.18
N PRO A 42 -32.18 22.96 -5.74
CA PRO A 42 -33.61 23.05 -5.44
C PRO A 42 -34.45 22.80 -6.70
N ALA A 43 -35.60 22.16 -6.55
CA ALA A 43 -36.55 21.97 -7.65
C ALA A 43 -37.15 23.30 -8.13
N HIS A 44 -37.35 24.24 -7.20
CA HIS A 44 -37.84 25.57 -7.52
C HIS A 44 -37.21 26.63 -6.61
N VAL A 45 -36.92 27.80 -7.17
CA VAL A 45 -36.52 29.00 -6.43
C VAL A 45 -37.49 30.12 -6.79
N ASP A 46 -38.20 30.64 -5.79
CA ASP A 46 -39.12 31.75 -5.99
C ASP A 46 -38.32 32.99 -6.47
N PRO A 47 -38.66 33.56 -7.65
CA PRO A 47 -37.88 34.64 -8.25
C PRO A 47 -38.01 35.98 -7.50
N ARG A 48 -39.03 36.16 -6.67
CA ARG A 48 -39.28 37.40 -5.91
C ARG A 48 -38.65 37.35 -4.52
N THR A 49 -38.66 36.18 -3.89
CA THR A 49 -38.24 36.02 -2.48
C THR A 49 -36.94 35.23 -2.31
N GLY A 50 -36.52 34.48 -3.33
CA GLY A 50 -35.38 33.57 -3.26
C GLY A 50 -35.64 32.29 -2.46
N PHE A 51 -36.89 32.01 -2.06
CA PHE A 51 -37.22 30.81 -1.29
C PHE A 51 -37.03 29.54 -2.12
N ARG A 52 -36.25 28.59 -1.56
CA ARG A 52 -35.96 27.28 -2.17
C ARG A 52 -37.02 26.25 -1.77
N ARG A 53 -37.53 25.51 -2.76
CA ARG A 53 -38.45 24.39 -2.56
C ARG A 53 -37.90 23.10 -3.19
N TYR A 54 -38.26 21.97 -2.59
CA TYR A 54 -37.69 20.66 -2.91
C TYR A 54 -38.75 19.60 -3.11
N GLY A 55 -38.55 18.71 -4.08
CA GLY A 55 -39.48 17.60 -4.38
C GLY A 55 -39.19 16.30 -3.62
N PRO A 56 -40.07 15.29 -3.72
CA PRO A 56 -39.91 13.99 -3.05
C PRO A 56 -38.58 13.29 -3.37
N ASP A 57 -38.15 13.25 -4.63
CA ASP A 57 -36.87 12.63 -5.04
C ASP A 57 -35.66 13.32 -4.42
N GLN A 58 -35.78 14.62 -4.14
CA GLN A 58 -34.72 15.40 -3.49
C GLN A 58 -34.65 15.11 -1.99
N VAL A 59 -35.75 14.67 -1.37
CA VAL A 59 -35.72 14.13 0.00
C VAL A 59 -34.92 12.84 0.05
N GLU A 60 -35.16 11.91 -0.88
CA GLU A 60 -34.41 10.65 -0.95
C GLU A 60 -32.94 10.89 -1.28
N ARG A 61 -32.63 11.78 -2.23
CA ARG A 61 -31.25 12.19 -2.52
C ARG A 61 -30.58 12.80 -1.28
N ALA A 62 -31.27 13.68 -0.55
CA ALA A 62 -30.75 14.27 0.69
C ALA A 62 -30.49 13.23 1.79
N ARG A 63 -31.36 12.22 1.93
CA ARG A 63 -31.15 11.09 2.86
C ARG A 63 -29.89 10.30 2.49
N ARG A 64 -29.70 9.99 1.20
CA ARG A 64 -28.49 9.30 0.72
C ARG A 64 -27.24 10.15 0.97
N ILE A 65 -27.27 11.46 0.71
CA ILE A 65 -26.17 12.39 1.06
C ILE A 65 -25.83 12.29 2.55
N ALA A 66 -26.85 12.35 3.42
CA ALA A 66 -26.65 12.30 4.87
C ALA A 66 -25.98 10.97 5.31
N LEU A 67 -26.43 9.84 4.77
CA LEU A 67 -25.84 8.51 5.06
C LEU A 67 -24.38 8.43 4.63
N LEU A 68 -24.07 8.85 3.40
CA LEU A 68 -22.71 8.81 2.87
C LEU A 68 -21.77 9.77 3.63
N ARG A 69 -22.29 10.93 4.06
CA ARG A 69 -21.56 11.87 4.91
C ARG A 69 -21.32 11.34 6.32
N ALA A 70 -22.29 10.63 6.90
CA ALA A 70 -22.12 9.95 8.18
C ALA A 70 -21.05 8.85 8.12
N ALA A 71 -20.89 8.21 6.96
CA ALA A 71 -19.79 7.27 6.68
C ALA A 71 -18.42 7.95 6.48
N GLY A 72 -18.33 9.28 6.61
CA GLY A 72 -17.08 10.04 6.46
C GLY A 72 -16.70 10.37 5.01
N MET A 73 -17.56 10.08 4.03
CA MET A 73 -17.23 10.25 2.61
C MET A 73 -17.15 11.75 2.22
N PRO A 74 -16.06 12.22 1.58
CA PRO A 74 -15.96 13.60 1.09
C PRO A 74 -17.05 13.93 0.05
N LEU A 75 -17.52 15.17 0.01
CA LEU A 75 -18.65 15.59 -0.85
C LEU A 75 -18.43 15.29 -2.34
N ALA A 76 -17.20 15.40 -2.84
CA ALA A 76 -16.88 15.08 -4.23
C ALA A 76 -17.20 13.61 -4.55
N ARG A 77 -16.81 12.67 -3.69
CA ARG A 77 -17.14 11.25 -3.87
C ARG A 77 -18.61 10.94 -3.62
N VAL A 78 -19.27 11.69 -2.73
CA VAL A 78 -20.72 11.59 -2.56
C VAL A 78 -21.42 11.92 -3.88
N ALA A 79 -21.00 12.96 -4.60
CA ALA A 79 -21.54 13.28 -5.92
C ALA A 79 -21.34 12.11 -6.90
N GLU A 80 -20.11 11.59 -7.00
CA GLU A 80 -19.80 10.46 -7.88
C GLU A 80 -20.66 9.22 -7.62
N VAL A 81 -20.94 8.91 -6.35
CA VAL A 81 -21.81 7.79 -5.96
C VAL A 81 -23.26 8.08 -6.33
N LEU A 82 -23.75 9.31 -6.11
CA LEU A 82 -25.16 9.63 -6.37
C LEU A 82 -25.50 9.81 -7.85
N ASP A 83 -24.49 10.09 -8.69
CA ASP A 83 -24.66 10.28 -10.13
C ASP A 83 -24.34 9.00 -10.94
N ALA A 84 -24.00 7.92 -10.24
CA ALA A 84 -23.73 6.60 -10.81
C ALA A 84 -24.97 5.69 -10.80
N ASP A 85 -25.01 4.71 -11.70
CA ASP A 85 -25.96 3.60 -11.60
C ASP A 85 -25.70 2.74 -10.34
N ASP A 86 -26.65 1.87 -9.96
CA ASP A 86 -26.58 1.07 -8.73
C ASP A 86 -25.33 0.19 -8.66
N ALA A 87 -24.93 -0.42 -9.78
CA ALA A 87 -23.77 -1.30 -9.84
C ALA A 87 -22.44 -0.53 -9.66
N ARG A 88 -22.32 0.65 -10.26
CA ARG A 88 -21.17 1.53 -10.10
C ARG A 88 -21.15 2.17 -8.72
N SER A 89 -22.30 2.58 -8.19
CA SER A 89 -22.44 3.12 -6.83
C SER A 89 -21.93 2.14 -5.77
N THR A 90 -22.33 0.87 -5.87
CA THR A 90 -21.88 -0.20 -4.96
C THR A 90 -20.36 -0.38 -5.04
N ARG A 91 -19.79 -0.43 -6.26
CA ARG A 91 -18.34 -0.53 -6.46
C ARG A 91 -17.56 0.66 -5.88
N LEU A 92 -18.09 1.88 -6.00
CA LEU A 92 -17.50 3.08 -5.41
C LEU A 92 -17.50 3.03 -3.88
N LEU A 93 -18.59 2.54 -3.27
CA LEU A 93 -18.69 2.34 -1.82
C LEU A 93 -17.68 1.30 -1.33
N ASP A 94 -17.59 0.15 -2.00
CA ASP A 94 -16.64 -0.90 -1.65
C ASP A 94 -15.19 -0.45 -1.82
N ALA A 95 -14.90 0.35 -2.85
CA ALA A 95 -13.59 0.97 -3.05
C ALA A 95 -13.26 1.94 -1.92
N TYR A 96 -14.18 2.84 -1.57
CA TYR A 96 -13.99 3.79 -0.47
C TYR A 96 -13.76 3.07 0.87
N TRP A 97 -14.55 2.02 1.16
CA TRP A 97 -14.40 1.26 2.39
C TRP A 97 -13.09 0.47 2.45
N ARG A 98 -12.65 -0.14 1.34
CA ARG A 98 -11.32 -0.78 1.26
C ARG A 98 -10.20 0.23 1.52
N GLU A 99 -10.26 1.41 0.92
CA GLU A 99 -9.26 2.46 1.12
C GLU A 99 -9.19 2.90 2.59
N ARG A 100 -10.34 3.18 3.22
CA ARG A 100 -10.38 3.58 4.64
C ARG A 100 -9.88 2.47 5.58
N ARG A 101 -10.21 1.21 5.30
CA ARG A 101 -9.68 0.06 6.06
C ARG A 101 -8.18 -0.08 5.90
N ALA A 102 -7.65 0.10 4.69
CA ALA A 102 -6.21 0.06 4.44
C ALA A 102 -5.49 1.20 5.17
N GLU A 103 -6.01 2.42 5.12
CA GLU A 103 -5.46 3.57 5.85
C GLU A 103 -5.46 3.34 7.36
N HIS A 104 -6.57 2.83 7.91
CA HIS A 104 -6.66 2.52 9.34
C HIS A 104 -5.69 1.40 9.75
N ALA A 105 -5.56 0.35 8.95
CA ALA A 105 -4.61 -0.73 9.19
C ALA A 105 -3.16 -0.20 9.17
N ALA A 106 -2.81 0.65 8.20
CA ALA A 106 -1.50 1.29 8.12
C ALA A 106 -1.22 2.16 9.36
N ARG A 107 -2.19 2.98 9.79
CA ARG A 107 -2.06 3.80 11.00
C ARG A 107 -1.89 2.95 12.26
N ARG A 108 -2.62 1.85 12.38
CA ARG A 108 -2.44 0.89 13.49
C ARG A 108 -1.04 0.26 13.49
N ALA A 109 -0.54 -0.14 12.33
CA ALA A 109 0.81 -0.69 12.21
C ALA A 109 1.87 0.36 12.59
N ALA A 110 1.71 1.60 12.16
CA ALA A 110 2.61 2.70 12.53
C ALA A 110 2.62 2.96 14.05
N VAL A 111 1.46 2.98 14.71
CA VAL A 111 1.39 3.14 16.17
C VAL A 111 2.00 1.95 16.91
N ALA A 112 1.77 0.73 16.43
CA ALA A 112 2.37 -0.46 17.02
C ALA A 112 3.90 -0.41 16.92
N TYR A 113 4.41 0.02 15.76
CA TYR A 113 5.83 0.21 15.53
C TYR A 113 6.42 1.33 16.39
N ALA A 114 5.76 2.50 16.45
CA ALA A 114 6.21 3.60 17.28
C ALA A 114 6.29 3.20 18.76
N ARG A 115 5.30 2.47 19.28
CA ARG A 115 5.33 1.94 20.64
C ARG A 115 6.58 1.09 20.87
N HIS A 116 6.83 0.17 19.95
CA HIS A 116 7.97 -0.74 19.98
C HIS A 116 9.32 -0.02 20.04
N VAL A 117 9.49 1.00 19.19
CA VAL A 117 10.68 1.85 19.18
C VAL A 117 10.83 2.62 20.50
N LEU A 118 9.74 3.19 21.01
CA LEU A 118 9.75 4.01 22.23
C LEU A 118 9.95 3.20 23.51
N THR A 119 9.49 1.95 23.57
CA THR A 119 9.69 1.07 24.74
C THR A 119 11.05 0.37 24.74
N GLY A 120 11.78 0.41 23.61
CA GLY A 120 13.08 -0.24 23.49
C GLY A 120 12.99 -1.77 23.41
N ASP A 121 11.81 -2.32 23.09
CA ASP A 121 11.58 -3.78 23.07
C ASP A 121 12.37 -4.52 21.96
N GLY A 122 13.18 -3.82 21.13
CA GLY A 122 14.09 -4.36 20.11
C GLY A 122 13.32 -5.00 18.94
N PRO A 123 13.60 -4.67 17.66
CA PRO A 123 12.66 -4.77 16.52
C PRO A 123 11.72 -6.00 16.54
N ALA A 124 10.44 -5.80 16.16
CA ALA A 124 9.42 -6.86 16.08
C ALA A 124 10.01 -8.17 15.53
N PRO A 125 9.58 -9.36 16.00
CA PRO A 125 10.29 -10.62 15.77
C PRO A 125 10.14 -11.09 14.31
N TYR A 126 10.86 -10.44 13.40
CA TYR A 126 11.09 -10.92 12.06
C TYR A 126 12.02 -12.12 12.13
N ALA A 127 11.63 -13.19 11.45
CA ALA A 127 12.50 -14.35 11.27
C ALA A 127 13.57 -13.99 10.23
N ILE A 128 14.77 -13.66 10.70
CA ILE A 128 15.87 -13.25 9.83
C ILE A 128 16.68 -14.49 9.43
N ALA A 129 16.77 -14.72 8.12
CA ALA A 129 17.55 -15.76 7.49
C ALA A 129 18.77 -15.18 6.76
N GLU A 130 19.69 -16.03 6.36
CA GLU A 130 20.89 -15.65 5.61
C GLU A 130 20.85 -16.29 4.22
N ARG A 131 21.36 -15.58 3.21
CA ARG A 131 21.63 -16.14 1.89
C ARG A 131 22.92 -15.60 1.29
N GLY A 132 23.48 -16.37 0.35
CA GLY A 132 24.57 -15.91 -0.50
C GLY A 132 24.01 -15.36 -1.80
N VAL A 133 24.53 -14.21 -2.22
CA VAL A 133 24.26 -13.62 -3.53
C VAL A 133 25.50 -13.86 -4.38
N PRO A 134 25.40 -14.59 -5.50
CA PRO A 134 26.54 -14.79 -6.38
C PRO A 134 26.94 -13.48 -7.04
N GLU A 135 28.16 -13.42 -7.56
CA GLU A 135 28.54 -12.33 -8.45
C GLU A 135 27.57 -12.26 -9.62
N GLN A 136 27.05 -11.07 -9.90
CA GLN A 136 26.04 -10.88 -10.93
C GLN A 136 26.18 -9.53 -11.63
N LYS A 137 25.86 -9.50 -12.91
CA LYS A 137 25.74 -8.25 -13.66
C LYS A 137 24.36 -7.66 -13.44
N VAL A 138 24.34 -6.37 -13.22
CA VAL A 138 23.15 -5.62 -12.80
C VAL A 138 23.11 -4.29 -13.53
N VAL A 139 21.92 -4.00 -14.06
CA VAL A 139 21.60 -2.78 -14.80
C VAL A 139 20.76 -1.91 -13.87
N CYS A 140 21.14 -0.66 -13.66
CA CYS A 140 20.56 0.16 -12.61
C CYS A 140 20.25 1.60 -13.05
N VAL A 141 19.23 2.18 -12.42
CA VAL A 141 18.86 3.59 -12.48
C VAL A 141 18.89 4.13 -11.05
N ARG A 142 19.45 5.33 -10.86
CA ARG A 142 19.57 5.97 -9.54
C ARG A 142 19.03 7.39 -9.53
N ARG A 143 18.39 7.78 -8.43
CA ARG A 143 17.87 9.14 -8.21
C ARG A 143 17.81 9.46 -6.72
N HIS A 144 18.04 10.72 -6.35
CA HIS A 144 17.67 11.21 -5.02
C HIS A 144 16.16 11.47 -5.02
N VAL A 145 15.46 10.88 -4.06
CA VAL A 145 14.00 10.96 -3.97
C VAL A 145 13.56 11.16 -2.53
N GLY A 146 12.53 11.98 -2.33
CA GLY A 146 11.81 12.05 -1.06
C GLY A 146 10.77 10.93 -0.91
N ALA A 147 10.21 10.77 0.28
CA ALA A 147 9.23 9.71 0.57
C ALA A 147 7.99 9.75 -0.34
N ALA A 148 7.51 10.94 -0.71
CA ALA A 148 6.34 11.09 -1.59
C ALA A 148 6.62 10.69 -3.05
N GLU A 149 7.87 10.84 -3.51
CA GLU A 149 8.28 10.57 -4.89
C GLU A 149 8.72 9.13 -5.10
N LEU A 150 9.13 8.45 -4.02
CA LEU A 150 9.69 7.10 -4.07
C LEU A 150 8.81 6.09 -4.83
N PRO A 151 7.50 5.95 -4.59
CA PRO A 151 6.69 4.98 -5.33
C PRO A 151 6.66 5.24 -6.84
N GLY A 152 6.59 6.52 -7.23
CA GLY A 152 6.63 6.93 -8.63
C GLY A 152 7.98 6.62 -9.28
N PHE A 153 9.07 6.90 -8.56
CA PHE A 153 10.42 6.57 -9.03
C PHE A 153 10.64 5.07 -9.21
N LEU A 154 10.21 4.24 -8.24
CA LEU A 154 10.36 2.78 -8.34
C LEU A 154 9.66 2.23 -9.59
N ALA A 155 8.45 2.73 -9.87
CA ALA A 155 7.69 2.35 -11.07
C ALA A 155 8.39 2.81 -12.36
N GLU A 156 8.74 4.10 -12.44
CA GLU A 156 9.45 4.71 -13.58
C GLU A 156 10.76 3.98 -13.88
N ALA A 157 11.61 3.76 -12.85
CA ALA A 157 12.90 3.12 -12.99
C ALA A 157 12.76 1.67 -13.47
N THR A 158 11.77 0.93 -12.96
CA THR A 158 11.50 -0.45 -13.40
C THR A 158 11.09 -0.50 -14.87
N GLU A 159 10.23 0.42 -15.32
CA GLU A 159 9.81 0.53 -16.72
C GLU A 159 10.99 0.84 -17.63
N VAL A 160 11.79 1.86 -17.28
CA VAL A 160 13.02 2.24 -18.02
C VAL A 160 13.99 1.06 -18.14
N LEU A 161 14.21 0.33 -17.05
CA LEU A 161 15.12 -0.82 -17.04
C LEU A 161 14.58 -1.97 -17.91
N PHE A 162 13.28 -2.26 -17.83
CA PHE A 162 12.68 -3.33 -18.63
C PHE A 162 12.65 -3.00 -20.12
N ASP A 163 12.39 -1.75 -20.48
CA ASP A 163 12.46 -1.31 -21.88
C ASP A 163 13.88 -1.39 -22.43
N HIS A 164 14.88 -0.99 -21.64
CA HIS A 164 16.29 -1.12 -22.04
C HIS A 164 16.68 -2.59 -22.25
N LEU A 165 16.27 -3.48 -21.35
CA LEU A 165 16.51 -4.92 -21.51
C LEU A 165 15.81 -5.47 -22.77
N ARG A 166 14.55 -5.08 -23.03
CA ARG A 166 13.83 -5.52 -24.24
C ARG A 166 14.53 -5.06 -25.52
N GLN A 167 14.95 -3.80 -25.58
CA GLN A 167 15.66 -3.25 -26.75
C GLN A 167 16.99 -3.96 -26.99
N ALA A 168 17.68 -4.37 -25.92
CA ALA A 168 18.92 -5.15 -25.99
C ALA A 168 18.69 -6.66 -26.25
N GLY A 169 17.45 -7.15 -26.31
CA GLY A 169 17.16 -8.59 -26.37
C GLY A 169 17.65 -9.37 -25.13
N ALA A 170 17.72 -8.69 -23.99
CA ALA A 170 18.27 -9.20 -22.74
C ALA A 170 17.18 -9.76 -21.82
N CYS A 171 17.52 -10.84 -21.11
CA CYS A 171 16.61 -11.48 -20.15
C CYS A 171 17.01 -11.17 -18.71
N LEU A 172 16.01 -11.06 -17.83
CA LEU A 172 16.23 -11.02 -16.38
C LEU A 172 16.82 -12.36 -15.92
N SER A 173 17.74 -12.30 -14.96
CA SER A 173 18.31 -13.48 -14.31
C SER A 173 17.93 -13.61 -12.83
N GLY A 174 17.03 -12.74 -12.36
CA GLY A 174 16.62 -12.66 -10.96
C GLY A 174 15.59 -11.54 -10.72
N PRO A 175 15.15 -11.38 -9.47
CA PRO A 175 14.17 -10.35 -9.10
C PRO A 175 14.72 -8.92 -9.25
N VAL A 176 13.82 -7.96 -9.42
CA VAL A 176 14.13 -6.53 -9.32
C VAL A 176 14.44 -6.21 -7.86
N PHE A 177 15.39 -5.32 -7.62
CA PHE A 177 15.67 -4.86 -6.26
C PHE A 177 15.99 -3.36 -6.21
N ALA A 178 15.62 -2.72 -5.11
CA ALA A 178 15.97 -1.33 -4.82
C ALA A 178 16.98 -1.28 -3.67
N THR A 179 18.03 -0.49 -3.81
CA THR A 179 19.08 -0.30 -2.82
C THR A 179 19.01 1.13 -2.30
N TYR A 180 18.99 1.28 -0.97
CA TYR A 180 18.81 2.56 -0.29
C TYR A 180 20.16 3.03 0.28
N HIS A 181 20.82 3.94 -0.44
CA HIS A 181 22.16 4.45 -0.10
C HIS A 181 22.13 5.58 0.95
N GLY A 182 20.93 6.09 1.27
CA GLY A 182 20.69 7.10 2.29
C GLY A 182 19.27 6.99 2.85
N LEU A 183 18.97 7.81 3.85
CA LEU A 183 17.64 7.86 4.45
C LEU A 183 16.66 8.54 3.49
N VAL A 184 15.58 7.85 3.16
CA VAL A 184 14.43 8.41 2.44
C VAL A 184 13.34 8.68 3.47
N GLY A 185 12.97 9.94 3.65
CA GLY A 185 12.00 10.36 4.65
C GLY A 185 11.15 11.53 4.17
N GLU A 186 10.30 12.05 5.06
CA GLU A 186 9.54 13.28 4.80
C GLU A 186 10.48 14.50 4.71
N ASP A 187 11.52 14.52 5.54
CA ASP A 187 12.47 15.64 5.66
C ASP A 187 13.84 15.36 5.00
N SER A 188 13.98 14.25 4.26
CA SER A 188 15.25 13.83 3.68
C SER A 188 15.04 13.15 2.34
N ASP A 189 15.73 13.64 1.31
CA ASP A 189 15.89 12.93 0.06
C ASP A 189 17.06 11.94 0.16
N GLY A 190 16.80 10.69 -0.19
CA GLY A 190 17.79 9.62 -0.15
C GLY A 190 18.15 9.17 -1.55
N LEU A 191 19.41 8.83 -1.79
CA LEU A 191 19.81 8.18 -3.03
C LEU A 191 19.26 6.74 -3.07
N VAL A 192 18.36 6.49 -3.99
CA VAL A 192 17.80 5.16 -4.26
C VAL A 192 18.29 4.68 -5.62
N GLU A 193 18.70 3.42 -5.67
CA GLU A 193 19.17 2.74 -6.87
C GLU A 193 18.30 1.52 -7.13
N VAL A 194 17.55 1.51 -8.24
CA VAL A 194 16.78 0.36 -8.68
C VAL A 194 17.62 -0.43 -9.66
N CYS A 195 17.68 -1.75 -9.48
CA CYS A 195 18.52 -2.64 -10.24
C CYS A 195 17.76 -3.87 -10.73
N VAL A 196 18.15 -4.32 -11.92
CA VAL A 196 17.71 -5.58 -12.50
C VAL A 196 18.92 -6.45 -12.84
N PRO A 197 18.98 -7.70 -12.38
CA PRO A 197 20.06 -8.61 -12.73
C PRO A 197 19.85 -9.22 -14.12
N THR A 198 20.93 -9.35 -14.89
CA THR A 198 20.91 -10.01 -16.20
C THR A 198 22.21 -10.77 -16.47
N ARG A 199 22.13 -11.87 -17.23
CA ARG A 199 23.30 -12.56 -17.78
C ARG A 199 23.66 -12.08 -19.19
N SER A 200 22.74 -11.38 -19.84
CA SER A 200 22.90 -10.92 -21.21
C SER A 200 23.98 -9.81 -21.32
N PRO A 201 24.59 -9.63 -22.49
CA PRO A 201 25.36 -8.41 -22.78
C PRO A 201 24.38 -7.24 -22.86
N VAL A 202 24.66 -6.18 -22.09
CA VAL A 202 23.86 -4.96 -22.05
C VAL A 202 24.84 -3.80 -21.86
N GLU A 203 24.75 -2.82 -22.75
CA GLU A 203 25.57 -1.60 -22.67
C GLU A 203 24.90 -0.55 -21.79
N PRO A 204 25.70 0.33 -21.13
CA PRO A 204 25.16 1.45 -20.37
C PRO A 204 24.46 2.47 -21.29
N GLY A 205 23.59 3.27 -20.69
CA GLY A 205 22.86 4.35 -21.36
C GLY A 205 22.88 5.66 -20.56
N PRO A 206 22.28 6.75 -21.06
CA PRO A 206 22.37 8.07 -20.43
C PRO A 206 21.94 8.13 -18.95
N ARG A 207 20.93 7.33 -18.57
CA ARG A 207 20.42 7.21 -17.19
C ARG A 207 20.64 5.80 -16.60
N ILE A 208 21.34 4.93 -17.33
CA ILE A 208 21.44 3.50 -17.06
C ILE A 208 22.90 3.15 -16.83
N ALA A 209 23.22 2.73 -15.62
CA ALA A 209 24.51 2.17 -15.28
C ALA A 209 24.48 0.63 -15.42
N VAL A 210 25.58 0.04 -15.88
CA VAL A 210 25.80 -1.40 -15.86
C VAL A 210 27.03 -1.66 -15.00
N ARG A 211 26.90 -2.52 -14.00
CA ARG A 211 28.01 -2.91 -13.12
C ARG A 211 27.96 -4.39 -12.77
N VAL A 212 29.10 -4.91 -12.34
CA VAL A 212 29.18 -6.22 -11.68
C VAL A 212 29.03 -5.99 -10.18
N GLU A 213 28.00 -6.60 -9.59
CA GLU A 213 27.88 -6.72 -8.15
C GLU A 213 28.69 -7.94 -7.70
N PRO A 214 29.67 -7.76 -6.79
CA PRO A 214 30.50 -8.86 -6.32
C PRO A 214 29.69 -9.85 -5.47
N ALA A 215 30.14 -11.10 -5.41
CA ALA A 215 29.53 -12.09 -4.53
C ALA A 215 29.60 -11.64 -3.05
N HIS A 216 28.51 -11.78 -2.33
CA HIS A 216 28.43 -11.38 -0.92
C HIS A 216 27.36 -12.18 -0.17
N ARG A 217 27.30 -12.02 1.16
CA ARG A 217 26.26 -12.59 2.00
C ARG A 217 25.31 -11.49 2.45
N GLU A 218 24.05 -11.86 2.65
CA GLU A 218 23.05 -10.95 3.17
C GLU A 218 22.12 -11.64 4.17
N ALA A 219 21.71 -10.85 5.17
CA ALA A 219 20.64 -11.20 6.09
C ALA A 219 19.35 -10.65 5.50
N TYR A 220 18.24 -11.38 5.61
CA TYR A 220 16.98 -10.93 5.06
C TYR A 220 15.78 -11.45 5.86
N THR A 221 14.67 -10.73 5.76
CA THR A 221 13.34 -11.20 6.17
C THR A 221 12.39 -11.15 4.99
N ALA A 222 11.54 -12.16 4.86
CA ALA A 222 10.49 -12.19 3.85
C ALA A 222 9.26 -11.43 4.34
N LEU A 223 8.62 -10.70 3.43
CA LEU A 223 7.41 -9.92 3.67
C LEU A 223 6.23 -10.48 2.89
N ALA A 224 5.13 -10.71 3.60
CA ALA A 224 3.85 -11.04 3.00
C ALA A 224 3.19 -9.77 2.42
N ARG A 225 2.24 -9.92 1.50
CA ARG A 225 1.55 -8.80 0.86
C ARG A 225 0.90 -7.82 1.84
N ARG A 226 0.43 -8.29 3.00
CA ARG A 226 -0.11 -7.42 4.05
C ARG A 226 0.95 -6.58 4.77
N ASP A 227 2.22 -7.00 4.72
CA ASP A 227 3.34 -6.45 5.50
C ASP A 227 4.24 -5.54 4.64
N THR A 228 3.70 -4.94 3.57
CA THR A 228 4.43 -4.04 2.66
C THR A 228 4.08 -2.56 2.82
N GLY A 229 3.29 -2.23 3.85
CA GLY A 229 3.05 -0.84 4.23
C GLY A 229 4.29 -0.19 4.86
N TYR A 230 4.38 1.15 4.81
CA TYR A 230 5.54 1.91 5.27
C TYR A 230 6.07 1.46 6.65
N ALA A 231 5.21 1.33 7.65
CA ALA A 231 5.62 0.94 9.00
C ALA A 231 6.19 -0.48 9.06
N ALA A 232 5.66 -1.43 8.29
CA ALA A 232 6.16 -2.79 8.24
C ALA A 232 7.50 -2.86 7.48
N MET A 233 7.65 -2.10 6.40
CA MET A 233 8.92 -1.96 5.69
C MET A 233 10.00 -1.36 6.60
N ALA A 234 9.69 -0.27 7.31
CA ALA A 234 10.60 0.35 8.26
C ALA A 234 11.01 -0.62 9.39
N ALA A 235 10.05 -1.32 9.98
CA ALA A 235 10.32 -2.32 11.02
C ALA A 235 11.21 -3.46 10.51
N ALA A 236 11.00 -3.91 9.27
CA ALA A 236 11.82 -4.95 8.65
C ALA A 236 13.25 -4.45 8.36
N HIS A 237 13.41 -3.21 7.88
CA HIS A 237 14.73 -2.58 7.69
C HIS A 237 15.49 -2.48 9.01
N ASP A 238 14.84 -2.06 10.08
CA ASP A 238 15.48 -1.93 11.39
C ASP A 238 15.83 -3.31 11.98
N ALA A 239 14.96 -4.31 11.83
CA ALA A 239 15.22 -5.68 12.24
C ALA A 239 16.45 -6.28 11.52
N VAL A 240 16.44 -6.22 10.19
CA VAL A 240 17.50 -6.78 9.35
C VAL A 240 18.79 -5.98 9.47
N GLY A 241 18.72 -4.66 9.66
CA GLY A 241 19.88 -3.79 9.87
C GLY A 241 20.58 -4.01 11.21
N ALA A 242 19.83 -4.29 12.28
CA ALA A 242 20.39 -4.56 13.61
C ALA A 242 20.99 -5.97 13.74
N TRP A 243 20.49 -6.94 12.96
CA TRP A 243 20.84 -8.35 13.08
C TRP A 243 22.34 -8.68 12.89
N PRO A 244 23.06 -8.11 11.90
CA PRO A 244 24.49 -8.38 11.73
C PRO A 244 25.29 -7.99 12.98
N GLN A 245 25.08 -6.78 13.49
CA GLN A 245 25.81 -6.26 14.65
C GLN A 245 25.53 -7.10 15.91
N ALA A 246 24.28 -7.51 16.12
CA ALA A 246 23.90 -8.38 17.24
C ALA A 246 24.61 -9.76 17.23
N ARG A 247 25.14 -10.19 16.08
CA ARG A 247 25.91 -11.44 15.91
C ARG A 247 27.40 -11.22 15.68
N GLY A 248 27.88 -9.99 15.91
CA GLY A 248 29.28 -9.61 15.71
C GLY A 248 29.71 -9.52 14.24
N HIS A 249 28.76 -9.59 13.30
CA HIS A 249 29.04 -9.37 11.88
C HIS A 249 29.14 -7.87 11.57
N VAL A 250 29.85 -7.55 10.49
CA VAL A 250 30.01 -6.17 10.03
C VAL A 250 29.01 -5.91 8.90
N ARG A 251 28.31 -4.78 8.95
CA ARG A 251 27.43 -4.36 7.85
C ARG A 251 28.25 -4.15 6.58
N GLY A 252 27.87 -4.84 5.50
CA GLY A 252 28.63 -4.90 4.25
C GLY A 252 28.16 -3.92 3.18
N GLY A 253 27.06 -3.20 3.42
CA GLY A 253 26.51 -2.26 2.46
C GLY A 253 25.14 -1.70 2.84
N PRO A 254 24.55 -0.89 1.95
CA PRO A 254 23.19 -0.36 2.09
C PRO A 254 22.13 -1.46 2.17
N SER A 255 21.00 -1.16 2.82
CA SER A 255 19.85 -2.07 2.82
C SER A 255 19.20 -2.10 1.44
N ARG A 256 18.56 -3.23 1.12
CA ARG A 256 17.83 -3.39 -0.13
C ARG A 256 16.50 -4.08 0.06
N GLU A 257 15.60 -3.77 -0.87
CA GLU A 257 14.30 -4.39 -1.02
C GLU A 257 14.32 -5.21 -2.29
N VAL A 258 14.03 -6.51 -2.20
CA VAL A 258 14.00 -7.44 -3.32
C VAL A 258 12.56 -7.79 -3.62
N TYR A 259 12.06 -7.44 -4.79
CA TYR A 259 10.66 -7.65 -5.17
C TYR A 259 10.51 -8.94 -5.97
N HIS A 260 9.71 -9.86 -5.45
CA HIS A 260 9.45 -11.13 -6.12
C HIS A 260 8.54 -10.91 -7.36
N PRO A 261 8.58 -11.80 -8.38
CA PRO A 261 7.81 -11.62 -9.61
C PRO A 261 6.29 -11.48 -9.40
N ASN A 262 5.78 -12.00 -8.28
CA ASN A 262 4.38 -11.90 -7.90
C ASN A 262 4.03 -10.59 -7.17
N TRP A 263 4.94 -9.63 -7.01
CA TRP A 263 4.68 -8.37 -6.31
C TRP A 263 3.38 -7.68 -6.74
N ALA A 264 3.16 -7.57 -8.05
CA ALA A 264 1.99 -6.94 -8.63
C ALA A 264 0.75 -7.86 -8.71
N THR A 265 0.95 -9.19 -8.77
CA THR A 265 -0.11 -10.17 -9.06
C THR A 265 -0.60 -10.93 -7.84
N ALA A 266 0.13 -10.86 -6.73
CA ALA A 266 -0.22 -11.52 -5.48
C ALA A 266 -1.61 -11.11 -5.02
N SER A 267 -2.48 -12.11 -4.87
CA SER A 267 -3.89 -11.92 -4.54
C SER A 267 -4.19 -12.21 -3.07
N SER A 268 -3.35 -13.01 -2.42
CA SER A 268 -3.49 -13.33 -1.00
C SER A 268 -2.68 -12.37 -0.12
N PRO A 269 -3.24 -11.90 1.01
CA PRO A 269 -2.50 -11.12 2.00
C PRO A 269 -1.30 -11.85 2.64
N ASP A 270 -1.30 -13.19 2.62
CA ASP A 270 -0.25 -14.06 3.18
C ASP A 270 0.86 -14.42 2.20
N GLU A 271 0.67 -14.12 0.92
CA GLU A 271 1.63 -14.44 -0.12
C GLU A 271 2.90 -13.59 0.06
N ARG A 272 4.06 -14.24 -0.01
CA ARG A 272 5.36 -13.56 0.06
C ARG A 272 5.60 -12.80 -1.24
N VAL A 273 5.91 -11.52 -1.14
CA VAL A 273 6.01 -10.62 -2.30
C VAL A 273 7.30 -9.81 -2.33
N ALA A 274 7.95 -9.61 -1.19
CA ALA A 274 9.23 -8.91 -1.12
C ALA A 274 10.12 -9.50 -0.02
N ASP A 275 11.41 -9.25 -0.10
CA ASP A 275 12.34 -9.40 1.00
C ASP A 275 12.96 -8.03 1.33
N VAL A 276 13.18 -7.77 2.61
CA VAL A 276 14.09 -6.71 3.06
C VAL A 276 15.39 -7.37 3.46
N ALA A 277 16.51 -6.88 2.94
CA ALA A 277 17.82 -7.49 3.12
C ALA A 277 18.92 -6.46 3.42
N CYS A 278 19.97 -6.91 4.11
CA CYS A 278 21.16 -6.15 4.40
C CYS A 278 22.41 -6.99 4.10
N PRO A 279 23.30 -6.55 3.19
CA PRO A 279 24.60 -7.17 3.01
C PRO A 279 25.41 -7.15 4.30
N PHE A 280 26.18 -8.20 4.57
CA PHE A 280 27.08 -8.28 5.72
C PHE A 280 28.32 -9.12 5.44
N THR A 281 29.40 -8.80 6.16
CA THR A 281 30.62 -9.60 6.24
C THR A 281 30.57 -10.42 7.54
N PRO A 282 30.60 -11.76 7.47
CA PRO A 282 30.63 -12.61 8.66
C PRO A 282 31.82 -12.29 9.55
N ALA A 283 31.61 -12.38 10.86
CA ALA A 283 32.69 -12.33 11.82
C ALA A 283 33.67 -13.50 11.56
N PRO A 284 34.98 -13.33 11.79
CA PRO A 284 35.90 -14.45 11.79
C PRO A 284 35.40 -15.51 12.77
N ARG A 285 35.29 -16.77 12.36
CA ARG A 285 34.99 -17.84 13.31
C ARG A 285 36.16 -17.94 14.29
N VAL A 286 35.90 -17.67 15.56
CA VAL A 286 36.82 -18.10 16.62
C VAL A 286 36.83 -19.63 16.58
N ALA A 287 37.99 -20.21 16.25
CA ALA A 287 38.16 -21.65 16.23
C ALA A 287 37.88 -22.21 17.64
N GLY A 288 36.78 -22.94 17.80
CA GLY A 288 36.44 -23.61 19.06
C GLY A 288 34.98 -23.52 19.55
N ALA A 289 34.11 -22.69 18.95
CA ALA A 289 32.70 -22.66 19.35
C ALA A 289 31.89 -23.78 18.63
N PRO A 290 31.06 -24.57 19.35
CA PRO A 290 30.26 -25.62 18.73
C PRO A 290 29.31 -25.00 17.71
N ALA A 291 29.15 -25.66 16.56
CA ALA A 291 28.24 -25.21 15.52
C ALA A 291 26.82 -25.06 16.10
N ALA A 292 26.26 -23.85 16.04
CA ALA A 292 24.85 -23.64 16.33
C ALA A 292 24.06 -24.59 15.44
N GLY A 293 23.41 -25.58 16.06
CA GLY A 293 22.74 -26.66 15.38
C GLY A 293 21.75 -26.14 14.36
N ARG A 294 21.77 -26.73 13.16
CA ARG A 294 20.62 -26.66 12.25
C ARG A 294 19.41 -27.13 13.05
N ALA A 295 18.43 -26.25 13.25
CA ALA A 295 17.14 -26.68 13.76
C ALA A 295 16.49 -27.52 12.67
N GLU A 296 16.71 -28.83 12.72
CA GLU A 296 15.90 -29.79 11.97
C GLU A 296 14.46 -29.71 12.50
N PRO A 297 13.45 -29.71 11.61
CA PRO A 297 12.06 -29.74 12.04
C PRO A 297 11.81 -31.06 12.78
N ARG A 298 11.43 -30.92 14.04
CA ARG A 298 11.05 -32.04 14.92
C ARG A 298 9.88 -32.78 14.25
N PRO A 299 9.96 -34.10 14.00
CA PRO A 299 8.85 -34.84 13.40
C PRO A 299 7.66 -34.82 14.37
N ALA A 300 6.46 -34.63 13.81
CA ALA A 300 5.21 -34.67 14.55
C ALA A 300 5.12 -35.99 15.32
N ALA A 301 4.92 -35.89 16.63
CA ALA A 301 4.65 -37.04 17.48
C ALA A 301 3.40 -37.75 16.93
N GLY A 302 3.58 -38.98 16.47
CA GLY A 302 2.50 -39.85 16.06
C GLY A 302 1.56 -40.10 17.24
N ASP A 303 0.27 -39.93 16.99
CA ASP A 303 -0.81 -40.20 17.93
C ASP A 303 -0.90 -41.73 18.14
N GLY A 304 -0.17 -42.21 19.13
CA GLY A 304 -0.22 -43.61 19.57
C GLY A 304 -1.44 -43.83 20.45
N ARG A 305 -2.59 -44.14 19.83
CA ARG A 305 -3.73 -44.71 20.55
C ARG A 305 -3.79 -46.22 20.35
N VAL A 306 -3.46 -46.92 21.43
CA VAL A 306 -3.56 -48.37 21.65
C VAL A 306 -5.01 -48.83 21.49
N PRO A 307 -5.28 -50.03 20.94
CA PRO A 307 -6.63 -50.57 20.78
C PRO A 307 -7.14 -51.08 22.13
N ASP A 308 -8.36 -50.67 22.50
CA ASP A 308 -9.07 -51.28 23.62
C ASP A 308 -9.87 -52.49 23.10
N GLY A 309 -9.60 -53.64 23.69
CA GLY A 309 -10.15 -54.91 23.30
C GLY A 309 -10.68 -55.66 24.51
N ARG A 310 -11.99 -55.95 24.44
CA ARG A 310 -12.78 -57.00 25.11
C ARG A 310 -13.54 -56.60 26.38
N GLY A 311 -14.85 -56.66 26.22
CA GLY A 311 -15.92 -56.84 27.20
C GLY A 311 -17.22 -57.04 26.45
#